data_AF-A0A936Q3M4-F1
#
_entry.id   AF-A0A936Q3M4-F1
#
_cell.length_a   1.000
_cell.length_b   1.000
_cell.length_c   1.000
_cell.angle_alpha   90.00
_cell.angle_beta   90.00
_cell.angle_gamma   90.00
#
_symmetry.space_group_name_H-M   'P 1'
#
loop_
_entity.id
_entity.type
_entity.pdbx_description
1 polymer ?
#
loop_
_entity_poly.entity_id
_entity_poly.type
_entity_poly.pdbx_seq_one_letter_code
_entity_poly.pdbx_strand_id
1 'polypeptide(L)'
;MRTSFGAAALSVVFLLAAGAKAQTPVEKTAKAPAKTPAAVKPVAKASQGAREGAGEGVGARGRTAPHRRRLRPRHDGLDGRPHRGAKAKIWSIANQMISAKPTPRLRIGLVGYRDRTDEYVTRRYDLTDDIDTIYGHLQRFQAGGGGDTPESVNQALHEAVHQMSWSPGRDALKIVFLVGDAPPHMDYQDDVKYQATCQAAVKKDLIVNTVQCGGMASTTPVWKEIASLAEGSFVAIGQTGDMQVVSTPMDEELSRLNREIGTTIVAYGSERERGAVMAKQAVAEAAPAAASADRLAYNAATSKVVQGGGDLVDDLNEGRAKLSDLSKDELPAELKGKTPEQQKAYLAQQEAKRKQLQAQVADLVKKRQAYVETEMKKAAAEGKGSAFDVEVARTLKEQAKRKKIAFGTTP
;
A
#
# COMPACT_ATOMS: atom_id res chain seq x y z
N MET A 1 -15.59 33.99 20.23
CA MET A 1 -15.11 32.59 20.13
C MET A 1 -14.71 32.31 18.69
N ARG A 2 -13.40 32.31 18.38
CA ARG A 2 -12.88 31.84 17.09
C ARG A 2 -12.65 30.34 17.22
N THR A 3 -13.56 29.53 16.67
CA THR A 3 -13.34 28.09 16.48
C THR A 3 -12.31 27.93 15.36
N SER A 4 -11.05 27.69 15.73
CA SER A 4 -10.01 27.24 14.82
C SER A 4 -10.35 25.81 14.41
N PHE A 5 -10.77 25.60 13.16
CA PHE A 5 -10.90 24.25 12.60
C PHE A 5 -9.48 23.75 12.34
N GLY A 6 -8.95 22.94 13.26
CA GLY A 6 -7.67 22.25 13.10
C GLY A 6 -7.74 21.31 11.89
N ALA A 7 -6.76 21.41 11.00
CA ALA A 7 -6.56 20.43 9.95
C ALA A 7 -6.12 19.12 10.63
N ALA A 8 -6.87 18.04 10.42
CA ALA A 8 -6.48 16.72 10.90
C ALA A 8 -5.28 16.23 10.08
N ALA A 9 -4.22 15.75 10.74
CA ALA A 9 -3.01 15.26 10.07
C ALA A 9 -3.11 13.76 9.75
N LEU A 10 -2.55 13.36 8.60
CA LEU A 10 -2.25 11.95 8.31
C LEU A 10 -0.74 11.75 8.44
N SER A 11 -0.35 11.20 9.58
CA SER A 11 1.03 10.96 9.96
C SER A 11 1.42 9.51 9.70
N VAL A 12 2.38 9.29 8.79
CA VAL A 12 2.72 7.95 8.29
C VAL A 12 4.21 7.81 8.05
N VAL A 13 4.75 6.66 8.42
CA VAL A 13 6.08 6.19 8.01
C VAL A 13 5.92 5.13 6.92
N PHE A 14 6.43 5.40 5.73
CA PHE A 14 6.56 4.40 4.67
C PHE A 14 7.90 3.70 4.77
N LEU A 15 7.89 2.40 4.57
CA LEU A 15 9.09 1.58 4.68
C LEU A 15 9.27 0.81 3.38
N LEU A 16 10.47 0.88 2.81
CA LEU A 16 10.80 0.30 1.52
C LEU A 16 12.08 -0.51 1.65
N ALA A 17 11.97 -1.81 1.39
CA ALA A 17 13.12 -2.69 1.24
C ALA A 17 13.19 -3.16 -0.21
N ALA A 18 14.23 -2.73 -0.93
CA ALA A 18 14.50 -3.17 -2.30
C ALA A 18 15.74 -4.08 -2.31
N GLY A 19 15.59 -5.33 -2.75
CA GLY A 19 16.70 -6.28 -2.90
C GLY A 19 17.23 -6.33 -4.34
N ALA A 20 18.53 -6.13 -4.53
CA ALA A 20 19.20 -6.20 -5.83
C ALA A 20 19.75 -7.60 -6.09
N LYS A 21 18.89 -8.55 -6.46
CA LYS A 21 19.35 -9.78 -7.12
C LYS A 21 18.81 -9.80 -8.53
N ALA A 22 19.66 -10.08 -9.51
CA ALA A 22 19.21 -10.37 -10.85
C ALA A 22 18.14 -11.48 -10.78
N GLN A 23 17.00 -11.28 -11.45
CA GLN A 23 16.12 -12.40 -11.75
C GLN A 23 16.90 -13.34 -12.66
N THR A 24 17.52 -14.37 -12.09
CA THR A 24 17.81 -15.58 -12.85
C THR A 24 16.47 -16.15 -13.30
N PRO A 25 16.31 -16.61 -14.56
CA PRO A 25 15.21 -17.49 -14.92
C PRO A 25 15.13 -18.60 -13.88
N VAL A 26 13.93 -18.95 -13.41
CA VAL A 26 13.73 -19.97 -12.38
C VAL A 26 14.27 -21.30 -12.91
N GLU A 27 15.51 -21.63 -12.55
CA GLU A 27 16.07 -22.95 -12.76
C GLU A 27 15.42 -23.88 -11.74
N LYS A 28 14.73 -24.90 -12.25
CA LYS A 28 13.96 -25.90 -11.49
C LYS A 28 14.87 -26.59 -10.48
N THR A 29 14.90 -26.10 -9.25
CA THR A 29 15.48 -26.82 -8.12
C THR A 29 14.34 -27.39 -7.28
N ALA A 30 14.17 -28.70 -7.38
CA ALA A 30 13.24 -29.47 -6.57
C ALA A 30 13.60 -29.30 -5.08
N LYS A 31 12.65 -28.85 -4.26
CA LYS A 31 12.84 -28.73 -2.81
C LYS A 31 12.22 -29.92 -2.10
N ALA A 32 13.03 -30.57 -1.27
CA ALA A 32 12.69 -31.69 -0.40
C ALA A 32 11.54 -31.34 0.59
N PRO A 33 10.76 -32.35 1.05
CA PRO A 33 9.55 -32.12 1.83
C PRO A 33 9.85 -31.62 3.25
N ALA A 34 9.10 -30.61 3.67
CA ALA A 34 9.13 -30.07 5.03
C ALA A 34 8.48 -31.07 6.02
N LYS A 35 9.21 -31.40 7.09
CA LYS A 35 8.70 -32.18 8.22
C LYS A 35 7.73 -31.33 9.05
N THR A 36 6.54 -31.88 9.31
CA THR A 36 5.50 -31.32 10.17
C THR A 36 5.92 -31.36 11.65
N PRO A 37 5.76 -30.28 12.44
CA PRO A 37 5.82 -30.37 13.90
C PRO A 37 4.49 -30.87 14.47
N ALA A 38 4.58 -31.73 15.48
CA ALA A 38 3.48 -32.43 16.13
C ALA A 38 2.49 -31.50 16.87
N ALA A 39 1.22 -31.88 16.84
CA ALA A 39 0.11 -31.23 17.52
C ALA A 39 0.14 -31.44 19.04
N VAL A 40 -0.07 -30.36 19.80
CA VAL A 40 -0.31 -30.39 21.25
C VAL A 40 -1.82 -30.53 21.49
N LYS A 41 -2.22 -31.53 22.29
CA LYS A 41 -3.61 -31.83 22.66
C LYS A 41 -4.18 -30.78 23.63
N PRO A 42 -5.48 -30.43 23.59
CA PRO A 42 -6.13 -29.66 24.64
C PRO A 42 -6.56 -30.54 25.81
N VAL A 43 -6.39 -30.03 27.03
CA VAL A 43 -6.85 -30.62 28.29
C VAL A 43 -8.31 -30.22 28.53
N ALA A 44 -9.13 -31.22 28.87
CA ALA A 44 -10.53 -31.09 29.24
C ALA A 44 -10.72 -30.52 30.66
N LYS A 45 -11.82 -29.78 30.87
CA LYS A 45 -12.44 -29.67 32.20
C LYS A 45 -13.98 -29.67 32.10
N ALA A 46 -14.57 -30.64 32.79
CA ALA A 46 -15.98 -30.85 33.14
C ALA A 46 -16.56 -29.60 33.86
N SER A 47 -17.76 -29.10 33.51
CA SER A 47 -19.13 -29.55 33.80
C SER A 47 -19.61 -29.33 35.24
N GLN A 48 -20.74 -28.63 35.36
CA GLN A 48 -21.84 -28.66 36.36
C GLN A 48 -22.73 -27.43 36.06
N GLY A 49 -23.98 -27.56 35.59
CA GLY A 49 -25.20 -27.84 36.38
C GLY A 49 -25.75 -26.52 36.97
N ALA A 50 -27.02 -26.11 36.92
CA ALA A 50 -28.29 -26.65 36.47
C ALA A 50 -29.36 -25.52 36.52
N ARG A 51 -30.58 -25.84 36.06
CA ARG A 51 -31.92 -25.26 36.36
C ARG A 51 -32.49 -24.11 35.52
N GLU A 52 -33.44 -24.53 34.66
CA GLU A 52 -34.89 -24.24 34.66
C GLU A 52 -35.43 -22.80 34.83
N GLY A 53 -36.33 -22.44 33.92
CA GLY A 53 -37.30 -21.35 34.07
C GLY A 53 -38.07 -21.06 32.77
N ALA A 54 -39.26 -21.63 32.64
CA ALA A 54 -40.19 -21.48 31.51
C ALA A 54 -40.88 -20.09 31.47
N GLY A 55 -41.45 -19.74 30.31
CA GLY A 55 -42.39 -18.61 30.19
C GLY A 55 -42.77 -18.26 28.75
N GLU A 56 -44.01 -18.61 28.38
CA GLU A 56 -44.69 -18.47 27.09
C GLU A 56 -44.94 -17.03 26.62
N GLY A 57 -45.36 -16.84 25.35
CA GLY A 57 -46.20 -15.68 25.00
C GLY A 57 -46.18 -15.22 23.54
N VAL A 58 -47.18 -15.68 22.77
CA VAL A 58 -47.53 -15.35 21.38
C VAL A 58 -48.08 -13.90 21.25
N GLY A 59 -47.91 -13.23 20.10
CA GLY A 59 -48.70 -12.02 19.80
C GLY A 59 -48.42 -11.26 18.50
N ALA A 60 -49.37 -11.32 17.57
CA ALA A 60 -49.33 -10.85 16.19
C ALA A 60 -49.43 -9.32 15.94
N ARG A 61 -48.88 -8.92 14.76
CA ARG A 61 -49.33 -7.91 13.77
C ARG A 61 -49.76 -6.49 14.23
N GLY A 62 -49.13 -5.49 13.61
CA GLY A 62 -49.68 -4.13 13.50
C GLY A 62 -48.88 -3.26 12.54
N ARG A 63 -49.49 -2.92 11.39
CA ARG A 63 -48.94 -2.03 10.35
C ARG A 63 -48.95 -0.58 10.83
N THR A 64 -47.93 0.20 10.46
CA THR A 64 -48.08 1.60 9.97
C THR A 64 -46.79 2.07 9.32
N ALA A 65 -46.89 2.56 8.08
CA ALA A 65 -45.84 3.28 7.38
C ALA A 65 -45.96 4.78 7.65
N PRO A 66 -44.86 5.53 7.63
CA PRO A 66 -44.93 6.94 7.29
C PRO A 66 -44.08 7.29 6.07
N HIS A 67 -44.68 8.15 5.23
CA HIS A 67 -44.07 8.91 4.14
C HIS A 67 -42.61 9.32 4.38
N ARG A 68 -41.71 8.94 3.47
CA ARG A 68 -40.43 9.64 3.26
C ARG A 68 -40.48 10.44 1.96
N ARG A 69 -40.60 11.77 2.14
CA ARG A 69 -40.26 12.81 1.16
C ARG A 69 -38.96 12.45 0.44
N ARG A 70 -38.98 12.47 -0.89
CA ARG A 70 -37.79 12.55 -1.74
C ARG A 70 -37.02 13.82 -1.39
N LEU A 71 -35.99 13.70 -0.55
CA LEU A 71 -34.91 14.68 -0.47
C LEU A 71 -34.00 14.43 -1.68
N ARG A 72 -34.04 15.34 -2.65
CA ARG A 72 -32.95 15.47 -3.64
C ARG A 72 -31.68 15.85 -2.84
N PRO A 73 -30.53 15.21 -3.04
CA PRO A 73 -29.29 15.74 -2.49
C PRO A 73 -29.00 17.07 -3.19
N ARG A 74 -29.04 18.17 -2.44
CA ARG A 74 -28.36 19.41 -2.83
C ARG A 74 -26.87 19.12 -2.81
N HIS A 75 -26.22 19.42 -3.92
CA HIS A 75 -24.85 19.06 -4.20
C HIS A 75 -23.90 20.17 -3.71
N ASP A 76 -24.02 20.57 -2.44
CA ASP A 76 -23.23 21.67 -1.90
C ASP A 76 -22.58 21.28 -0.57
N GLY A 77 -21.24 21.18 -0.59
CA GLY A 77 -20.40 21.48 0.57
C GLY A 77 -19.84 20.28 1.34
N LEU A 78 -18.50 20.29 1.49
CA LEU A 78 -17.68 19.51 2.42
C LEU A 78 -17.16 18.14 1.91
N ASP A 79 -16.40 18.14 0.81
CA ASP A 79 -15.48 17.02 0.51
C ASP A 79 -14.10 17.32 1.13
N GLY A 80 -13.61 16.40 1.97
CA GLY A 80 -12.46 16.54 2.87
C GLY A 80 -11.10 16.57 2.15
N ARG A 81 -10.64 17.77 1.81
CA ARG A 81 -9.46 18.02 0.96
C ARG A 81 -8.17 18.42 1.70
N PRO A 82 -7.48 17.50 2.39
CA PRO A 82 -6.00 17.57 2.34
C PRO A 82 -5.18 16.25 2.38
N HIS A 83 -5.60 15.08 1.86
CA HIS A 83 -4.75 13.85 2.00
C HIS A 83 -4.60 12.94 0.77
N ARG A 84 -4.99 13.39 -0.42
CA ARG A 84 -4.81 12.61 -1.66
C ARG A 84 -3.34 12.40 -2.05
N GLY A 85 -2.48 13.36 -1.69
CA GLY A 85 -1.06 13.37 -2.07
C GLY A 85 -0.31 12.11 -1.63
N ALA A 86 -0.06 11.94 -0.33
CA ALA A 86 0.71 10.80 0.20
C ALA A 86 0.12 9.44 -0.21
N LYS A 87 -1.21 9.32 -0.27
CA LYS A 87 -1.91 8.08 -0.70
C LYS A 87 -1.67 7.72 -2.17
N ALA A 88 -1.54 8.71 -3.05
CA ALA A 88 -1.26 8.48 -4.47
C ALA A 88 0.22 8.14 -4.73
N LYS A 89 1.14 8.58 -3.88
CA LYS A 89 2.59 8.48 -4.15
C LYS A 89 3.22 7.13 -3.88
N ILE A 90 2.57 6.23 -3.15
CA ILE A 90 3.10 4.88 -2.94
C ILE A 90 3.33 4.15 -4.27
N TRP A 91 2.41 4.30 -5.23
CA TRP A 91 2.56 3.71 -6.56
C TRP A 91 3.63 4.41 -7.40
N SER A 92 3.75 5.74 -7.30
CA SER A 92 4.84 6.50 -7.95
C SER A 92 6.21 6.00 -7.47
N ILE A 93 6.40 5.89 -6.15
CA ILE A 93 7.65 5.38 -5.56
C ILE A 93 7.90 3.93 -5.96
N ALA A 94 6.86 3.09 -5.94
CA ALA A 94 6.97 1.69 -6.35
C ALA A 94 7.38 1.56 -7.81
N ASN A 95 6.76 2.34 -8.71
CA ASN A 95 7.09 2.40 -10.13
C ASN A 95 8.53 2.86 -10.37
N GLN A 96 8.97 3.90 -9.66
CA GLN A 96 10.36 4.34 -9.71
C GLN A 96 11.29 3.20 -9.29
N MET A 97 11.04 2.54 -8.16
CA MET A 97 11.86 1.42 -7.66
C MET A 97 12.00 0.27 -8.66
N ILE A 98 10.89 -0.20 -9.26
CA ILE A 98 10.94 -1.34 -10.18
C ILE A 98 11.54 -0.99 -11.56
N SER A 99 11.63 0.30 -11.89
CA SER A 99 12.34 0.77 -13.09
C SER A 99 13.87 0.61 -12.99
N ALA A 100 14.39 0.38 -11.77
CA ALA A 100 15.82 0.14 -11.58
C ALA A 100 16.28 -1.17 -12.23
N LYS A 101 17.59 -1.25 -12.50
CA LYS A 101 18.27 -2.39 -13.08
C LYS A 101 19.47 -2.80 -12.21
N PRO A 102 19.61 -4.09 -11.86
CA PRO A 102 18.61 -5.15 -12.03
C PRO A 102 17.30 -4.82 -11.31
N THR A 103 16.16 -5.27 -11.85
CA THR A 103 14.84 -4.96 -11.27
C THR A 103 14.76 -5.54 -9.86
N PRO A 104 14.59 -4.68 -8.82
CA PRO A 104 14.69 -5.13 -7.45
C PRO A 104 13.43 -5.88 -7.02
N ARG A 105 13.58 -6.79 -6.05
CA ARG A 105 12.44 -7.30 -5.28
C ARG A 105 12.04 -6.24 -4.27
N LEU A 106 10.90 -5.60 -4.50
CA LEU A 106 10.37 -4.54 -3.65
C LEU A 106 9.46 -5.13 -2.57
N ARG A 107 9.69 -4.74 -1.31
CA ARG A 107 8.76 -4.93 -0.21
C ARG A 107 8.43 -3.58 0.41
N ILE A 108 7.15 -3.33 0.67
CA ILE A 108 6.65 -2.11 1.28
C ILE A 108 5.97 -2.45 2.60
N GLY A 109 6.19 -1.61 3.60
CA GLY A 109 5.53 -1.65 4.89
C GLY A 109 5.04 -0.26 5.28
N LEU A 110 4.25 -0.20 6.33
CA LEU A 110 3.54 1.02 6.72
C LEU A 110 3.41 1.10 8.24
N VAL A 111 3.80 2.22 8.83
CA VAL A 111 3.47 2.55 10.23
C VAL A 111 2.69 3.86 10.22
N GLY A 112 1.38 3.79 10.44
CA GLY A 112 0.58 4.99 10.70
C GLY A 112 0.73 5.39 12.16
N TYR A 113 0.83 6.68 12.45
CA TYR A 113 0.95 7.19 13.82
C TYR A 113 0.05 8.41 14.06
N ARG A 114 -0.29 8.62 15.32
CA ARG A 114 -0.98 9.81 15.87
C ARG A 114 -0.38 10.12 17.24
N ASP A 115 -1.16 10.66 18.18
CA ASP A 115 -0.70 10.86 19.55
C ASP A 115 -1.35 9.91 20.60
N ARG A 116 -0.84 9.91 21.83
CA ARG A 116 -1.28 9.05 22.95
C ARG A 116 -2.73 9.27 23.36
N THR A 117 -3.28 10.44 23.07
CA THR A 117 -4.68 10.83 23.35
C THR A 117 -5.65 10.41 22.25
N ASP A 118 -5.14 9.93 21.10
CA ASP A 118 -5.94 9.54 19.95
C ASP A 118 -6.38 8.07 19.98
N GLU A 119 -7.19 7.68 18.99
CA GLU A 119 -7.70 6.32 18.78
C GLU A 119 -6.59 5.25 18.76
N TYR A 120 -5.39 5.62 18.31
CA TYR A 120 -4.21 4.75 18.33
C TYR A 120 -2.93 5.59 18.30
N VAL A 121 -1.88 5.11 18.97
CA VAL A 121 -0.54 5.71 18.89
C VAL A 121 0.15 5.30 17.59
N THR A 122 0.20 3.99 17.32
CA THR A 122 0.77 3.42 16.10
C THR A 122 -0.09 2.28 15.56
N ARG A 123 -0.08 2.12 14.24
CA ARG A 123 -0.61 0.97 13.50
C ARG A 123 0.43 0.49 12.50
N ARG A 124 1.04 -0.66 12.81
CA ARG A 124 2.13 -1.25 12.04
C ARG A 124 1.63 -2.36 11.11
N TYR A 125 2.01 -2.25 9.84
CA TYR A 125 1.84 -3.26 8.79
C TYR A 125 3.22 -3.60 8.25
N ASP A 126 3.62 -4.86 8.38
CA ASP A 126 4.98 -5.30 8.08
C ASP A 126 5.32 -5.26 6.57
N LEU A 127 6.61 -5.37 6.24
CA LEU A 127 7.15 -5.37 4.88
C LEU A 127 6.64 -6.57 4.06
N THR A 128 5.90 -6.31 2.99
CA THR A 128 5.36 -7.32 2.05
C THR A 128 5.57 -6.90 0.60
N ASP A 129 5.60 -7.87 -0.32
CA ASP A 129 5.55 -7.62 -1.77
C ASP A 129 4.11 -7.44 -2.29
N ASP A 130 3.10 -7.55 -1.42
CA ASP A 130 1.71 -7.22 -1.68
C ASP A 130 1.43 -5.72 -1.49
N ILE A 131 1.81 -4.93 -2.49
CA ILE A 131 1.59 -3.47 -2.47
C ILE A 131 0.09 -3.13 -2.49
N ASP A 132 -0.76 -3.98 -3.09
CA ASP A 132 -2.21 -3.78 -3.07
C ASP A 132 -2.77 -3.82 -1.64
N THR A 133 -2.29 -4.76 -0.82
CA THR A 133 -2.63 -4.82 0.60
C THR A 133 -2.19 -3.56 1.35
N ILE A 134 -0.94 -3.11 1.15
CA ILE A 134 -0.44 -1.89 1.79
C ILE A 134 -1.22 -0.66 1.35
N TYR A 135 -1.54 -0.54 0.06
CA TYR A 135 -2.38 0.52 -0.47
C TYR A 135 -3.78 0.50 0.16
N GLY A 136 -4.38 -0.69 0.32
CA GLY A 136 -5.64 -0.85 1.03
C GLY A 136 -5.59 -0.40 2.50
N HIS A 137 -4.51 -0.72 3.22
CA HIS A 137 -4.30 -0.20 4.58
C HIS A 137 -4.13 1.32 4.59
N LEU A 138 -3.34 1.86 3.66
CA LEU A 138 -3.11 3.30 3.51
C LEU A 138 -4.43 4.06 3.25
N GLN A 139 -5.32 3.50 2.43
CA GLN A 139 -6.61 4.11 2.14
C GLN A 139 -7.52 4.22 3.37
N ARG A 140 -7.43 3.26 4.31
CA ARG A 140 -8.24 3.25 5.55
C ARG A 140 -7.80 4.29 6.56
N PHE A 141 -6.58 4.79 6.48
CA PHE A 141 -6.18 5.89 7.35
C PHE A 141 -6.95 7.15 6.97
N GLN A 142 -7.86 7.56 7.84
CA GLN A 142 -8.55 8.83 7.76
C GLN A 142 -7.84 9.83 8.67
N ALA A 143 -7.75 11.07 8.22
CA ALA A 143 -7.36 12.15 9.09
C ALA A 143 -8.49 12.38 10.10
N GLY A 144 -8.17 12.24 11.38
CA GLY A 144 -9.10 12.37 12.50
C GLY A 144 -8.31 12.20 13.78
N GLY A 145 -8.66 12.95 14.83
CA GLY A 145 -7.68 13.22 15.90
C GLY A 145 -6.62 14.22 15.40
N GLY A 146 -6.18 15.11 16.27
CA GLY A 146 -5.29 16.22 15.94
C GLY A 146 -5.91 17.61 16.16
N GLY A 147 -5.01 18.56 16.41
CA GLY A 147 -5.31 19.93 16.85
C GLY A 147 -4.40 20.35 18.00
N ASP A 148 -3.88 19.38 18.73
CA ASP A 148 -2.68 19.45 19.55
C ASP A 148 -1.44 19.06 18.74
N THR A 149 -0.33 19.67 19.12
CA THR A 149 1.02 19.27 18.72
C THR A 149 1.84 19.31 20.01
N PRO A 150 2.88 18.47 20.18
CA PRO A 150 3.51 17.52 19.24
C PRO A 150 2.74 16.21 18.92
N GLU A 151 3.36 15.29 18.17
CA GLU A 151 2.82 13.96 17.78
C GLU A 151 3.75 12.80 18.21
N SER A 152 3.27 11.54 18.25
CA SER A 152 4.09 10.38 18.67
C SER A 152 5.02 9.83 17.56
N VAL A 153 5.77 10.73 16.91
CA VAL A 153 6.76 10.45 15.86
C VAL A 153 7.89 9.55 16.36
N ASN A 154 8.34 9.73 17.61
CA ASN A 154 9.40 8.95 18.23
C ASN A 154 9.04 7.45 18.27
N GLN A 155 7.83 7.13 18.73
CA GLN A 155 7.31 5.77 18.76
C GLN A 155 7.24 5.15 17.36
N ALA A 156 6.70 5.90 16.38
CA ALA A 156 6.57 5.44 15.01
C ALA A 156 7.93 5.12 14.36
N LEU A 157 8.92 6.01 14.56
CA LEU A 157 10.27 5.82 14.03
C LEU A 157 10.97 4.65 14.71
N HIS A 158 10.80 4.49 16.03
CA HIS A 158 11.35 3.37 16.78
C HIS A 158 10.78 2.03 16.27
N GLU A 159 9.46 1.93 16.10
CA GLU A 159 8.83 0.74 15.53
C GLU A 159 9.30 0.45 14.10
N ALA A 160 9.42 1.49 13.27
CA ALA A 160 9.90 1.37 11.90
C ALA A 160 11.31 0.78 11.81
N VAL A 161 12.20 1.16 12.73
CA VAL A 161 13.61 0.71 12.75
C VAL A 161 13.78 -0.64 13.45
N HIS A 162 12.98 -0.92 14.49
CA HIS A 162 13.20 -2.07 15.37
C HIS A 162 12.24 -3.24 15.20
N GLN A 163 11.02 -3.02 14.72
CA GLN A 163 9.96 -4.03 14.71
C GLN A 163 9.52 -4.48 13.31
N MET A 164 10.11 -3.91 12.26
CA MET A 164 9.81 -4.26 10.87
C MET A 164 10.77 -5.34 10.37
N SER A 165 10.28 -6.26 9.54
CA SER A 165 11.00 -7.43 9.01
C SER A 165 11.95 -7.05 7.86
N TRP A 166 12.87 -6.14 8.14
CA TRP A 166 13.90 -5.69 7.23
C TRP A 166 14.76 -6.86 6.72
N SER A 167 15.21 -6.77 5.46
CA SER A 167 16.16 -7.76 4.94
C SER A 167 17.44 -7.72 5.77
N PRO A 168 17.98 -8.87 6.21
CA PRO A 168 19.31 -8.92 6.82
C PRO A 168 20.43 -8.74 5.79
N GLY A 169 20.14 -8.91 4.50
CA GLY A 169 21.11 -8.77 3.41
C GLY A 169 21.65 -7.34 3.29
N ARG A 170 22.97 -7.23 3.10
CA ARG A 170 23.67 -5.94 2.87
C ARG A 170 23.51 -5.42 1.44
N ASP A 171 22.99 -6.25 0.54
CA ASP A 171 22.63 -5.97 -0.84
C ASP A 171 21.23 -5.34 -0.97
N ALA A 172 20.46 -5.28 0.12
CA ALA A 172 19.17 -4.60 0.15
C ALA A 172 19.36 -3.10 0.43
N LEU A 173 18.71 -2.26 -0.38
CA LEU A 173 18.48 -0.86 -0.08
C LEU A 173 17.28 -0.76 0.87
N LYS A 174 17.48 -0.13 2.03
CA LYS A 174 16.45 -0.03 3.08
C LYS A 174 16.20 1.44 3.39
N ILE A 175 15.00 1.90 3.06
CA ILE A 175 14.63 3.31 3.12
C ILE A 175 13.35 3.46 3.92
N VAL A 176 13.37 4.41 4.84
CA VAL A 176 12.21 4.91 5.57
C VAL A 176 11.88 6.30 5.02
N PHE A 177 10.62 6.55 4.68
CA PHE A 177 10.10 7.89 4.43
C PHE A 177 9.16 8.25 5.59
N LEU A 178 9.64 9.12 6.48
CA LEU A 178 8.83 9.71 7.55
C LEU A 178 8.04 10.89 6.95
N VAL A 179 6.71 10.78 6.95
CA VAL A 179 5.79 11.79 6.42
C VAL A 179 4.91 12.31 7.55
N GLY A 180 4.82 13.64 7.69
CA GLY A 180 4.04 14.30 8.74
C GLY A 180 4.22 15.81 8.74
N ASP A 181 3.45 16.53 9.54
CA ASP A 181 3.41 17.99 9.61
C ASP A 181 3.76 18.58 10.99
N ALA A 182 3.81 17.77 12.05
CA ALA A 182 4.04 18.18 13.44
C ALA A 182 5.30 17.55 14.06
N PRO A 183 5.98 18.22 15.03
CA PRO A 183 7.19 17.69 15.66
C PRO A 183 6.95 16.46 16.57
N PRO A 184 7.99 15.70 16.96
CA PRO A 184 7.88 14.64 17.97
C PRO A 184 7.61 15.20 19.37
N HIS A 185 6.90 14.42 20.19
CA HIS A 185 6.95 14.59 21.65
C HIS A 185 8.35 14.31 22.20
N MET A 186 8.96 15.32 22.82
CA MET A 186 10.26 15.20 23.49
C MET A 186 10.16 15.10 25.01
N ASP A 187 8.97 15.29 25.57
CA ASP A 187 8.63 15.31 26.99
C ASP A 187 8.15 13.95 27.54
N TYR A 188 7.66 13.05 26.68
CA TYR A 188 7.31 11.68 27.06
C TYR A 188 8.54 10.93 27.62
N GLN A 189 8.51 10.59 28.91
CA GLN A 189 9.64 9.98 29.61
C GLN A 189 9.95 8.57 29.11
N ASP A 190 8.92 7.83 28.71
CA ASP A 190 9.03 6.44 28.27
C ASP A 190 9.24 6.29 26.73
N ASP A 191 9.57 7.38 26.04
CA ASP A 191 9.83 7.37 24.59
C ASP A 191 11.32 7.25 24.28
N VAL A 192 11.65 6.42 23.30
CA VAL A 192 12.98 6.44 22.66
C VAL A 192 13.07 7.64 21.73
N LYS A 193 13.89 8.62 22.08
CA LYS A 193 14.07 9.85 21.28
C LYS A 193 14.66 9.54 19.91
N TYR A 194 14.23 10.28 18.89
CA TYR A 194 14.61 10.04 17.50
C TYR A 194 16.12 10.00 17.29
N GLN A 195 16.93 10.72 18.07
CA GLN A 195 18.39 10.68 17.94
C GLN A 195 18.95 9.27 18.14
N ALA A 196 18.49 8.56 19.18
CA ALA A 196 18.91 7.19 19.45
C ALA A 196 18.41 6.24 18.36
N THR A 197 17.18 6.43 17.89
CA THR A 197 16.59 5.63 16.82
C THR A 197 17.31 5.84 15.49
N CYS A 198 17.70 7.07 15.13
CA CYS A 198 18.46 7.37 13.92
C CYS A 198 19.85 6.70 13.96
N GLN A 199 20.54 6.74 15.11
CA GLN A 199 21.80 6.01 15.28
C GLN A 199 21.63 4.49 15.09
N ALA A 200 20.53 3.92 15.60
CA ALA A 200 20.20 2.51 15.38
C ALA A 200 19.87 2.21 13.91
N ALA A 201 19.21 3.15 13.21
CA ALA A 201 18.90 3.05 11.79
C ALA A 201 20.18 2.94 10.96
N VAL A 202 21.15 3.85 11.17
CA VAL A 202 22.45 3.83 10.46
C VAL A 202 23.20 2.52 10.70
N LYS A 203 23.24 2.03 11.95
CA LYS A 203 23.87 0.73 12.27
C LYS A 203 23.22 -0.45 11.53
N LYS A 204 21.93 -0.33 11.17
CA LYS A 204 21.17 -1.33 10.41
C LYS A 204 21.17 -1.07 8.90
N ASP A 205 21.93 -0.07 8.44
CA ASP A 205 22.02 0.36 7.04
C ASP A 205 20.64 0.80 6.51
N LEU A 206 19.87 1.47 7.39
CA LEU A 206 18.60 2.12 7.09
C LEU A 206 18.82 3.61 6.88
N ILE A 207 18.25 4.12 5.79
CA ILE A 207 18.23 5.55 5.48
C ILE A 207 16.86 6.10 5.85
N VAL A 208 16.80 7.22 6.59
CA VAL A 208 15.53 7.89 6.91
C VAL A 208 15.43 9.21 6.16
N ASN A 209 14.58 9.24 5.14
CA ASN A 209 14.15 10.45 4.47
C ASN A 209 12.96 11.05 5.21
N THR A 210 12.88 12.38 5.26
CA THR A 210 11.79 13.10 5.91
C THR A 210 11.05 13.97 4.91
N VAL A 211 9.72 13.89 4.95
CA VAL A 211 8.80 14.65 4.10
C VAL A 211 7.90 15.45 5.03
N GLN A 212 8.17 16.74 5.15
CA GLN A 212 7.32 17.63 5.92
C GLN A 212 6.14 18.09 5.07
N CYS A 213 4.94 17.79 5.52
CA CYS A 213 3.71 18.33 4.98
C CYS A 213 3.39 19.67 5.67
N GLY A 214 3.05 20.70 4.91
CA GLY A 214 2.77 22.02 5.48
C GLY A 214 4.01 22.77 5.97
N GLY A 215 3.77 23.88 6.66
CA GLY A 215 4.79 24.90 6.96
C GLY A 215 5.06 25.15 8.44
N MET A 216 4.78 24.17 9.31
CA MET A 216 5.01 24.35 10.75
C MET A 216 6.50 24.57 11.05
N ALA A 217 6.85 25.77 11.54
CA ALA A 217 8.24 26.20 11.70
C ALA A 217 9.01 25.38 12.75
N SER A 218 8.33 24.87 13.78
CA SER A 218 8.92 24.00 14.81
C SER A 218 9.26 22.60 14.29
N THR A 219 8.55 22.11 13.27
CA THR A 219 8.77 20.78 12.66
C THR A 219 10.03 20.74 11.79
N THR A 220 10.25 21.79 10.99
CA THR A 220 11.36 21.84 10.01
C THR A 220 12.75 21.54 10.55
N PRO A 221 13.23 22.16 11.66
CA PRO A 221 14.56 21.86 12.17
C PRO A 221 14.70 20.39 12.59
N VAL A 222 13.66 19.83 13.22
CA VAL A 222 13.66 18.43 13.67
C VAL A 222 13.65 17.47 12.49
N TRP A 223 12.89 17.76 11.43
CA TRP A 223 12.83 16.90 10.24
C TRP A 223 14.16 16.87 9.49
N LYS A 224 14.83 18.02 9.39
CA LYS A 224 16.18 18.12 8.83
C LYS A 224 17.19 17.36 9.67
N GLU A 225 17.09 17.45 10.99
CA GLU A 225 17.97 16.72 11.90
C GLU A 225 17.78 15.21 11.78
N ILE A 226 16.54 14.71 11.82
CA ILE A 226 16.23 13.28 11.63
C ILE A 226 16.84 12.75 10.33
N ALA A 227 16.61 13.45 9.21
CA ALA A 227 17.17 13.07 7.93
C ALA A 227 18.70 13.05 7.94
N SER A 228 19.33 14.09 8.50
CA SER A 228 20.79 14.19 8.58
C SER A 228 21.40 13.09 9.45
N LEU A 229 20.79 12.78 10.60
CA LEU A 229 21.28 11.76 11.54
C LEU A 229 21.20 10.34 10.98
N ALA A 230 20.31 10.11 10.00
CA ALA A 230 20.07 8.82 9.39
C ALA A 230 20.38 8.80 7.88
N GLU A 231 21.36 9.62 7.46
CA GLU A 231 21.93 9.67 6.11
C GLU A 231 20.94 9.88 4.96
N GLY A 232 19.76 10.43 5.26
CA GLY A 232 18.68 10.67 4.32
C GLY A 232 18.62 12.10 3.81
N SER A 233 17.46 12.44 3.23
CA SER A 233 17.17 13.76 2.68
C SER A 233 15.85 14.29 3.21
N PHE A 234 15.76 15.61 3.31
CA PHE A 234 14.58 16.34 3.75
C PHE A 234 13.90 17.00 2.54
N VAL A 235 12.58 16.86 2.47
CA VAL A 235 11.72 17.56 1.50
C VAL A 235 10.57 18.22 2.26
N ALA A 236 10.28 19.47 1.95
CA ALA A 236 9.08 20.16 2.43
C ALA A 236 8.08 20.32 1.29
N ILE A 237 6.80 20.09 1.57
CA ILE A 237 5.70 20.24 0.61
C ILE A 237 4.58 21.07 1.26
N GLY A 238 3.81 21.83 0.47
CA GLY A 238 2.68 22.62 0.99
C GLY A 238 1.63 21.79 1.75
N GLN A 239 0.70 22.43 2.47
CA GLN A 239 -0.35 21.71 3.23
C GLN A 239 -1.30 20.90 2.34
N THR A 240 -1.51 21.32 1.09
CA THR A 240 -2.20 20.56 0.04
C THR A 240 -1.32 19.49 -0.60
N GLY A 241 -0.07 19.42 -0.15
CA GLY A 241 1.00 18.58 -0.66
C GLY A 241 1.72 19.14 -1.88
N ASP A 242 1.25 20.20 -2.56
CA ASP A 242 1.70 20.58 -3.92
C ASP A 242 1.97 19.37 -4.85
N MET A 243 1.35 18.24 -4.51
CA MET A 243 1.48 16.96 -5.18
C MET A 243 0.45 17.03 -6.27
N GLN A 244 0.75 17.82 -7.30
CA GLN A 244 -0.09 17.89 -8.48
C GLN A 244 -0.19 16.47 -9.04
N VAL A 245 -1.36 15.87 -8.85
CA VAL A 245 -1.74 14.68 -9.59
C VAL A 245 -1.97 15.19 -11.00
N VAL A 246 -1.01 14.92 -11.90
CA VAL A 246 -1.15 15.26 -13.31
C VAL A 246 -2.26 14.38 -13.86
N SER A 247 -3.46 14.94 -13.93
CA SER A 247 -4.58 14.30 -14.62
C SER A 247 -4.21 14.14 -16.08
N THR A 248 -4.40 12.95 -16.63
CA THR A 248 -4.08 12.69 -18.03
C THR A 248 -5.33 12.31 -18.81
N PRO A 249 -5.38 12.60 -20.13
CA PRO A 249 -6.47 12.14 -20.99
C PRO A 249 -6.65 10.61 -21.02
N MET A 250 -5.66 9.85 -20.56
CA MET A 250 -5.64 8.39 -20.57
C MET A 250 -6.22 7.79 -19.29
N ASP A 251 -6.38 8.58 -18.21
CA ASP A 251 -6.69 8.07 -16.87
C ASP A 251 -8.06 7.38 -16.82
N GLU A 252 -9.08 7.91 -17.49
CA GLU A 252 -10.42 7.31 -17.53
C GLU A 252 -10.45 5.96 -18.26
N GLU A 253 -9.74 5.88 -19.38
CA GLU A 253 -9.63 4.65 -20.15
C GLU A 253 -8.82 3.59 -19.39
N LEU A 254 -7.75 4.01 -18.69
CA LEU A 254 -7.01 3.14 -17.78
C LEU A 254 -7.89 2.67 -16.62
N SER A 255 -8.77 3.52 -16.08
CA SER A 255 -9.74 3.13 -15.05
C SER A 255 -10.75 2.09 -15.58
N ARG A 256 -11.24 2.24 -16.82
CA ARG A 256 -12.09 1.24 -17.49
C ARG A 256 -11.35 -0.09 -17.62
N LEU A 257 -10.12 -0.07 -18.14
CA LEU A 257 -9.30 -1.27 -18.31
C LEU A 257 -8.97 -1.94 -16.98
N ASN A 258 -8.77 -1.19 -15.89
CA ASN A 258 -8.55 -1.75 -14.56
C ASN A 258 -9.74 -2.62 -14.09
N ARG A 259 -10.98 -2.15 -14.33
CA ARG A 259 -12.19 -2.94 -14.05
C ARG A 259 -12.28 -4.18 -14.94
N GLU A 260 -12.00 -4.04 -16.23
CA GLU A 260 -12.07 -5.17 -17.17
C GLU A 260 -11.03 -6.25 -16.89
N ILE A 261 -9.80 -5.84 -16.57
CA ILE A 261 -8.73 -6.75 -16.13
C ILE A 261 -9.15 -7.47 -14.84
N GLY A 262 -9.81 -6.77 -13.91
CA GLY A 262 -10.37 -7.36 -12.69
C GLY A 262 -11.26 -8.57 -12.95
N THR A 263 -12.04 -8.56 -14.03
CA THR A 263 -12.90 -9.69 -14.42
C THR A 263 -12.15 -10.96 -14.85
N THR A 264 -10.83 -10.86 -15.03
CA THR A 264 -9.96 -11.99 -15.40
C THR A 264 -9.28 -12.63 -14.20
N ILE A 265 -9.46 -12.08 -12.99
CA ILE A 265 -8.90 -12.65 -11.76
C ILE A 265 -9.65 -13.93 -11.43
N VAL A 266 -8.92 -15.01 -11.20
CA VAL A 266 -9.46 -16.30 -10.78
C VAL A 266 -8.98 -16.57 -9.36
N ALA A 267 -9.66 -15.98 -8.38
CA ALA A 267 -9.29 -16.12 -6.98
C ALA A 267 -9.51 -17.56 -6.49
N TYR A 268 -8.49 -18.17 -5.88
CA TYR A 268 -8.54 -19.56 -5.36
C TYR A 268 -8.10 -19.63 -3.89
N GLY A 269 -8.24 -20.83 -3.30
CA GLY A 269 -7.95 -21.08 -1.89
C GLY A 269 -9.21 -21.02 -1.03
N SER A 270 -9.01 -20.87 0.28
CA SER A 270 -10.11 -20.71 1.24
C SER A 270 -11.02 -19.53 0.87
N GLU A 271 -12.25 -19.54 1.35
CA GLU A 271 -13.18 -18.42 1.18
C GLU A 271 -12.57 -17.08 1.64
N ARG A 272 -11.80 -17.11 2.74
CA ARG A 272 -11.10 -15.95 3.27
C ARG A 272 -10.03 -15.42 2.30
N GLU A 273 -9.23 -16.30 1.71
CA GLU A 273 -8.18 -15.92 0.76
C GLU A 273 -8.77 -15.33 -0.51
N ARG A 274 -9.81 -15.98 -1.05
CA ARG A 274 -10.54 -15.45 -2.21
C ARG A 274 -11.17 -14.09 -1.92
N GLY A 275 -11.81 -13.96 -0.76
CA GLY A 275 -12.36 -12.69 -0.28
C GLY A 275 -11.31 -11.60 -0.15
N ALA A 276 -10.10 -11.93 0.31
CA ALA A 276 -8.99 -10.97 0.41
C ALA A 276 -8.51 -10.50 -0.97
N VAL A 277 -8.38 -11.40 -1.94
CA VAL A 277 -8.04 -11.04 -3.34
C VAL A 277 -9.10 -10.12 -3.94
N MET A 278 -10.38 -10.47 -3.79
CA MET A 278 -11.47 -9.65 -4.32
C MET A 278 -11.60 -8.30 -3.61
N ALA A 279 -11.32 -8.23 -2.30
CA ALA A 279 -11.28 -6.97 -1.56
C ALA A 279 -10.15 -6.05 -2.07
N LYS A 280 -8.97 -6.60 -2.41
CA LYS A 280 -7.89 -5.84 -3.05
C LYS A 280 -8.35 -5.26 -4.39
N GLN A 281 -8.99 -6.08 -5.21
CA GLN A 281 -9.51 -5.63 -6.50
C GLN A 281 -10.57 -4.54 -6.34
N ALA A 282 -11.50 -4.67 -5.39
CA ALA A 282 -12.51 -3.64 -5.11
C ALA A 282 -11.88 -2.30 -4.69
N VAL A 283 -10.84 -2.32 -3.86
CA VAL A 283 -10.08 -1.12 -3.50
C VAL A 283 -9.39 -0.51 -4.73
N ALA A 284 -8.83 -1.33 -5.60
CA ALA A 284 -8.21 -0.88 -6.84
C ALA A 284 -9.22 -0.23 -7.80
N GLU A 285 -10.43 -0.77 -7.91
CA GLU A 285 -11.49 -0.24 -8.77
C GLU A 285 -12.11 1.06 -8.24
N ALA A 286 -12.14 1.22 -6.92
CA ALA A 286 -12.60 2.44 -6.25
C ALA A 286 -11.53 3.54 -6.18
N ALA A 287 -10.29 3.24 -6.57
CA ALA A 287 -9.20 4.20 -6.54
C ALA A 287 -9.42 5.35 -7.53
N PRO A 288 -8.96 6.58 -7.22
CA PRO A 288 -8.93 7.67 -8.19
C PRO A 288 -8.19 7.27 -9.48
N ALA A 289 -8.63 7.77 -10.63
CA ALA A 289 -8.16 7.33 -11.95
C ALA A 289 -6.62 7.39 -12.10
N ALA A 290 -5.97 8.46 -11.62
CA ALA A 290 -4.51 8.56 -11.63
C ALA A 290 -3.80 7.50 -10.77
N ALA A 291 -4.33 7.17 -9.59
CA ALA A 291 -3.77 6.10 -8.75
C ALA A 291 -4.01 4.71 -9.37
N SER A 292 -5.17 4.51 -10.02
CA SER A 292 -5.44 3.31 -10.82
C SER A 292 -4.44 3.18 -11.98
N ALA A 293 -4.11 4.28 -12.65
CA ALA A 293 -3.12 4.28 -13.73
C ALA A 293 -1.71 3.93 -13.23
N ASP A 294 -1.27 4.49 -12.11
CA ASP A 294 0.04 4.18 -11.53
C ASP A 294 0.11 2.71 -11.04
N ARG A 295 -0.97 2.19 -10.45
CA ARG A 295 -1.10 0.76 -10.12
C ARG A 295 -0.99 -0.12 -11.37
N LEU A 296 -1.71 0.22 -12.44
CA LEU A 296 -1.65 -0.54 -13.68
C LEU A 296 -0.25 -0.55 -14.31
N ALA A 297 0.47 0.57 -14.23
CA ALA A 297 1.87 0.63 -14.66
C ALA A 297 2.76 -0.35 -13.85
N TYR A 298 2.57 -0.39 -12.52
CA TYR A 298 3.29 -1.31 -11.64
C TYR A 298 2.99 -2.77 -11.97
N ASN A 299 1.71 -3.08 -12.14
CA ASN A 299 1.21 -4.40 -12.48
C ASN A 299 1.73 -4.89 -13.84
N ALA A 300 1.74 -4.02 -14.85
CA ALA A 300 2.32 -4.33 -16.16
C ALA A 300 3.81 -4.66 -16.06
N ALA A 301 4.58 -3.85 -15.32
CA ALA A 301 6.01 -4.04 -15.15
C ALA A 301 6.37 -5.28 -14.28
N THR A 302 5.44 -5.75 -13.45
CA THR A 302 5.58 -7.00 -12.68
C THR A 302 4.87 -8.19 -13.29
N SER A 303 4.22 -8.02 -14.46
CA SER A 303 3.42 -9.05 -15.15
C SER A 303 2.34 -9.69 -14.28
N LYS A 304 1.70 -8.90 -13.42
CA LYS A 304 0.64 -9.33 -12.49
C LYS A 304 -0.64 -8.56 -12.71
N VAL A 305 -1.78 -9.13 -12.30
CA VAL A 305 -3.07 -8.42 -12.25
C VAL A 305 -3.40 -7.94 -10.83
N VAL A 306 -2.97 -8.70 -9.82
CA VAL A 306 -3.11 -8.37 -8.40
C VAL A 306 -1.83 -8.75 -7.67
N GLN A 307 -1.40 -7.92 -6.72
CA GLN A 307 -0.19 -8.20 -5.94
C GLN A 307 -0.45 -9.19 -4.80
N GLY A 308 0.60 -9.82 -4.27
CA GLY A 308 0.52 -10.77 -3.15
C GLY A 308 0.00 -12.18 -3.45
N GLY A 309 -0.24 -12.52 -4.72
CA GLY A 309 -0.73 -13.85 -5.12
C GLY A 309 -2.22 -14.07 -4.85
N GLY A 310 -2.67 -15.32 -5.00
CA GLY A 310 -4.07 -15.72 -4.83
C GLY A 310 -4.92 -15.61 -6.11
N ASP A 311 -4.35 -15.12 -7.21
CA ASP A 311 -4.90 -15.27 -8.55
C ASP A 311 -4.34 -16.53 -9.20
N LEU A 312 -5.19 -17.51 -9.47
CA LEU A 312 -4.79 -18.82 -9.98
C LEU A 312 -4.11 -18.73 -11.34
N VAL A 313 -4.51 -17.79 -12.20
CA VAL A 313 -3.89 -17.63 -13.52
C VAL A 313 -2.44 -17.18 -13.38
N ASP A 314 -2.18 -16.12 -12.59
CA ASP A 314 -0.81 -15.63 -12.33
C ASP A 314 0.01 -16.68 -11.56
N ASP A 315 -0.57 -17.31 -10.52
CA ASP A 315 0.15 -18.26 -9.68
C ASP A 315 0.51 -19.57 -10.42
N LEU A 316 -0.28 -20.00 -11.41
CA LEU A 316 0.09 -21.11 -12.29
C LEU A 316 1.26 -20.73 -13.22
N ASN A 317 1.20 -19.53 -13.81
CA ASN A 317 2.24 -19.02 -14.71
C ASN A 317 3.58 -18.82 -14.00
N GLU A 318 3.55 -18.42 -12.73
CA GLU A 318 4.74 -18.26 -11.88
C GLU A 318 5.19 -19.58 -11.21
N GLY A 319 4.45 -20.67 -11.39
CA GLY A 319 4.73 -21.96 -10.76
C GLY A 319 4.54 -21.96 -9.23
N ARG A 320 3.81 -20.99 -8.68
CA ARG A 320 3.42 -20.92 -7.27
C ARG A 320 2.26 -21.85 -6.93
N ALA A 321 1.45 -22.21 -7.91
CA ALA A 321 0.33 -23.13 -7.76
C ALA A 321 0.37 -24.26 -8.79
N LYS A 322 -0.34 -25.35 -8.50
CA LYS A 322 -0.67 -26.40 -9.47
C LYS A 322 -2.13 -26.75 -9.31
N LEU A 323 -2.85 -26.83 -10.43
CA LEU A 323 -4.28 -27.16 -10.42
C LEU A 323 -4.54 -28.56 -9.82
N SER A 324 -3.60 -29.49 -9.98
CA SER A 324 -3.67 -30.85 -9.38
C SER A 324 -3.62 -30.86 -7.86
N ASP A 325 -3.06 -29.81 -7.25
CA ASP A 325 -2.79 -29.77 -5.82
C ASP A 325 -3.94 -29.08 -5.06
N LEU A 326 -4.91 -28.50 -5.78
CA LEU A 326 -6.06 -27.81 -5.21
C LEU A 326 -7.19 -28.78 -4.87
N SER A 327 -7.70 -28.68 -3.64
CA SER A 327 -8.92 -29.39 -3.25
C SER A 327 -10.16 -28.78 -3.91
N LYS A 328 -11.28 -29.53 -3.88
CA LYS A 328 -12.57 -29.07 -4.43
C LYS A 328 -13.08 -27.79 -3.76
N ASP A 329 -12.71 -27.56 -2.50
CA ASP A 329 -13.16 -26.40 -1.74
C ASP A 329 -12.35 -25.14 -2.06
N GLU A 330 -11.08 -25.32 -2.40
CA GLU A 330 -10.16 -24.25 -2.83
C GLU A 330 -10.41 -23.79 -4.26
N LEU A 331 -11.08 -24.60 -5.09
CA LEU A 331 -11.46 -24.20 -6.43
C LEU A 331 -12.49 -23.04 -6.42
N PRO A 332 -12.30 -22.01 -7.26
CA PRO A 332 -13.31 -20.98 -7.51
C PRO A 332 -14.63 -21.58 -8.01
N ALA A 333 -15.74 -20.88 -7.78
CA ALA A 333 -17.07 -21.34 -8.18
C ALA A 333 -17.14 -21.64 -9.69
N GLU A 334 -16.43 -20.86 -10.49
CA GLU A 334 -16.30 -20.97 -11.94
C GLU A 334 -15.59 -22.26 -12.37
N LEU A 335 -14.80 -22.89 -11.50
CA LEU A 335 -14.09 -24.15 -11.77
C LEU A 335 -14.73 -25.37 -11.11
N LYS A 336 -15.62 -25.17 -10.13
CA LYS A 336 -16.32 -26.26 -9.45
C LYS A 336 -17.24 -26.99 -10.42
N GLY A 337 -17.16 -28.33 -10.41
CA GLY A 337 -17.97 -29.19 -11.27
C GLY A 337 -17.49 -29.31 -12.73
N LYS A 338 -16.43 -28.58 -13.13
CA LYS A 338 -15.80 -28.72 -14.45
C LYS A 338 -14.82 -29.89 -14.48
N THR A 339 -14.67 -30.54 -15.64
CA THR A 339 -13.59 -31.52 -15.86
C THR A 339 -12.23 -30.82 -15.89
N PRO A 340 -11.11 -31.54 -15.68
CA PRO A 340 -9.77 -30.95 -15.79
C PRO A 340 -9.51 -30.22 -17.11
N GLU A 341 -10.03 -30.72 -18.23
CA GLU A 341 -9.92 -30.11 -19.56
C GLU A 341 -10.72 -28.80 -19.62
N GLN A 342 -11.93 -28.79 -19.06
CA GLN A 342 -12.78 -27.59 -19.00
C GLN A 342 -12.20 -26.53 -18.06
N GLN A 343 -11.56 -26.94 -16.95
CA GLN A 343 -10.86 -26.03 -16.05
C GLN A 343 -9.68 -25.36 -16.75
N LYS A 344 -8.84 -26.15 -17.43
CA LYS A 344 -7.73 -25.64 -18.24
C LYS A 344 -8.21 -24.70 -19.35
N ALA A 345 -9.29 -25.05 -20.05
CA ALA A 345 -9.86 -24.21 -21.11
C ALA A 345 -10.36 -22.87 -20.56
N TYR A 346 -11.03 -22.86 -19.40
CA TYR A 346 -11.45 -21.62 -18.75
C TYR A 346 -10.26 -20.74 -18.34
N LEU A 347 -9.24 -21.33 -17.71
CA LEU A 347 -8.03 -20.60 -17.31
C LEU A 347 -7.29 -20.01 -18.52
N ALA A 348 -7.17 -20.77 -19.61
CA ALA A 348 -6.60 -20.29 -20.87
C ALA A 348 -7.42 -19.16 -21.50
N GLN A 349 -8.75 -19.21 -21.41
CA GLN A 349 -9.62 -18.12 -21.86
C GLN A 349 -9.38 -16.84 -21.05
N GLN A 350 -9.29 -16.95 -19.72
CA GLN A 350 -8.99 -15.79 -18.86
C GLN A 350 -7.59 -15.23 -19.14
N GLU A 351 -6.61 -16.11 -19.35
CA GLU A 351 -5.25 -15.75 -19.73
C GLU A 351 -5.21 -14.99 -21.07
N ALA A 352 -5.91 -15.48 -22.08
CA ALA A 352 -5.99 -14.83 -23.39
C ALA A 352 -6.65 -13.44 -23.30
N LYS A 353 -7.77 -13.34 -22.57
CA LYS A 353 -8.47 -12.07 -22.34
C LYS A 353 -7.56 -11.06 -21.61
N ARG A 354 -6.86 -11.48 -20.54
CA ARG A 354 -5.96 -10.56 -19.83
C ARG A 354 -4.77 -10.11 -20.68
N LYS A 355 -4.20 -10.98 -21.52
CA LYS A 355 -3.08 -10.60 -22.41
C LYS A 355 -3.47 -9.47 -23.36
N GLN A 356 -4.68 -9.55 -23.92
CA GLN A 356 -5.22 -8.49 -24.79
C GLN A 356 -5.39 -7.17 -24.01
N LEU A 357 -5.98 -7.22 -22.82
CA LEU A 357 -6.19 -6.03 -21.99
C LEU A 357 -4.87 -5.43 -21.47
N GLN A 358 -3.91 -6.27 -21.06
CA GLN A 358 -2.59 -5.86 -20.60
C GLN A 358 -1.79 -5.18 -21.73
N ALA A 359 -1.94 -5.62 -22.99
CA ALA A 359 -1.34 -4.93 -24.12
C ALA A 359 -1.91 -3.50 -24.30
N GLN A 360 -3.23 -3.34 -24.20
CA GLN A 360 -3.87 -2.02 -24.25
C GLN A 360 -3.43 -1.12 -23.09
N VAL A 361 -3.33 -1.69 -21.87
CA VAL A 361 -2.81 -0.99 -20.70
C VAL A 361 -1.36 -0.56 -20.92
N ALA A 362 -0.49 -1.43 -21.42
CA ALA A 362 0.92 -1.10 -21.66
C ALA A 362 1.07 0.07 -22.63
N ASP A 363 0.29 0.09 -23.72
CA ASP A 363 0.29 1.18 -24.69
C ASP A 363 -0.19 2.50 -24.08
N LEU A 364 -1.27 2.48 -23.30
CA LEU A 364 -1.80 3.67 -22.64
C LEU A 364 -0.91 4.18 -21.51
N VAL A 365 -0.32 3.29 -20.72
CA VAL A 365 0.67 3.64 -19.69
C VAL A 365 1.88 4.32 -20.32
N LYS A 366 2.38 3.82 -21.45
CA LYS A 366 3.48 4.46 -22.18
C LYS A 366 3.12 5.87 -22.66
N LYS A 367 1.93 6.04 -23.24
CA LYS A 367 1.42 7.37 -23.66
C LYS A 367 1.27 8.30 -22.45
N ARG A 368 0.72 7.79 -21.35
CA ARG A 368 0.52 8.54 -20.11
C ARG A 368 1.85 9.02 -19.55
N GLN A 369 2.86 8.15 -19.51
CA GLN A 369 4.19 8.50 -19.03
C GLN A 369 4.82 9.63 -19.85
N ALA A 370 4.76 9.55 -21.18
CA ALA A 370 5.26 10.61 -22.07
C ALA A 370 4.51 11.94 -21.86
N TYR A 371 3.21 11.88 -21.61
CA TYR A 371 2.40 13.07 -21.30
C TYR A 371 2.81 13.69 -19.96
N VAL A 372 2.90 12.89 -18.90
CA VAL A 372 3.32 13.35 -17.57
C VAL A 372 4.71 13.96 -17.63
N GLU A 373 5.67 13.34 -18.32
CA GLU A 373 7.02 13.90 -18.50
C GLU A 373 7.00 15.24 -19.23
N THR A 374 6.17 15.38 -20.26
CA THR A 374 6.01 16.63 -21.00
C THR A 374 5.44 17.73 -20.10
N GLU A 375 4.37 17.44 -19.35
CA GLU A 375 3.75 18.41 -18.44
C GLU A 375 4.67 18.77 -17.28
N MET A 376 5.42 17.81 -16.74
CA MET A 376 6.41 18.05 -15.69
C MET A 376 7.57 18.94 -16.19
N LYS A 377 8.05 18.74 -17.43
CA LYS A 377 9.08 19.61 -18.04
C LYS A 377 8.57 21.04 -18.22
N LYS A 378 7.32 21.22 -18.67
CA LYS A 378 6.68 22.55 -18.76
C LYS A 378 6.54 23.20 -17.39
N ALA A 379 6.00 22.47 -16.42
CA ALA A 379 5.84 22.97 -15.06
C ALA A 379 7.20 23.35 -14.42
N ALA A 380 8.25 22.56 -14.64
CA ALA A 380 9.60 22.88 -14.18
C ALA A 380 10.15 24.17 -14.82
N ALA A 381 9.94 24.37 -16.12
CA ALA A 381 10.33 25.61 -16.81
C ALA A 381 9.57 26.84 -16.28
N GLU A 382 8.36 26.67 -15.76
CA GLU A 382 7.56 27.72 -15.11
C GLU A 382 7.84 27.88 -13.61
N GLY A 383 8.77 27.12 -13.03
CA GLY A 383 9.03 27.12 -11.59
C GLY A 383 7.94 26.48 -10.73
N LYS A 384 7.03 25.69 -11.33
CA LYS A 384 5.86 25.03 -10.72
C LYS A 384 5.94 23.50 -10.70
N GLY A 385 7.11 22.90 -10.98
CA GLY A 385 7.25 21.44 -10.99
C GLY A 385 6.88 20.82 -9.63
N SER A 386 6.24 19.64 -9.62
CA SER A 386 5.97 18.87 -8.39
C SER A 386 7.32 18.51 -7.73
N ALA A 387 7.75 19.35 -6.79
CA ALA A 387 9.01 19.22 -6.09
C ALA A 387 9.13 17.84 -5.43
N PHE A 388 8.02 17.27 -4.96
CA PHE A 388 8.01 15.97 -4.31
C PHE A 388 8.50 14.82 -5.20
N ASP A 389 7.89 14.61 -6.37
CA ASP A 389 8.23 13.45 -7.20
C ASP A 389 9.66 13.53 -7.73
N VAL A 390 10.09 14.75 -8.08
CA VAL A 390 11.44 15.03 -8.57
C VAL A 390 12.46 14.78 -7.46
N GLU A 391 12.22 15.32 -6.27
CA GLU A 391 13.14 15.17 -5.14
C GLU A 391 13.18 13.72 -4.63
N VAL A 392 12.05 13.03 -4.57
CA VAL A 392 12.01 11.60 -4.21
C VAL A 392 12.75 10.77 -5.27
N ALA A 393 12.49 10.98 -6.56
CA ALA A 393 13.21 10.27 -7.62
C ALA A 393 14.72 10.52 -7.56
N ARG A 394 15.13 11.77 -7.36
CA ARG A 394 16.54 12.16 -7.21
C ARG A 394 17.18 11.48 -5.99
N THR A 395 16.53 11.56 -4.84
CA THR A 395 16.96 10.96 -3.57
C THR A 395 17.12 9.44 -3.71
N LEU A 396 16.11 8.78 -4.27
CA LEU A 396 16.13 7.34 -4.51
C LEU A 396 17.27 6.95 -5.45
N LYS A 397 17.46 7.70 -6.55
CA LYS A 397 18.57 7.49 -7.50
C LYS A 397 19.94 7.61 -6.83
N GLU A 398 20.13 8.61 -5.98
CA GLU A 398 21.39 8.81 -5.25
C GLU A 398 21.64 7.70 -4.22
N GLN A 399 20.61 7.32 -3.46
CA GLN A 399 20.72 6.31 -2.41
C GLN A 399 20.94 4.91 -2.98
N ALA A 400 20.32 4.60 -4.12
CA ALA A 400 20.52 3.33 -4.82
C ALA A 400 21.94 3.11 -5.35
N LYS A 401 22.68 4.18 -5.69
CA LYS A 401 24.09 4.08 -6.08
C LYS A 401 24.93 3.41 -4.99
N ARG A 402 24.60 3.62 -3.71
CA ARG A 402 25.28 2.98 -2.56
C ARG A 402 25.20 1.46 -2.60
N LYS A 403 24.19 0.90 -3.27
CA LYS A 403 23.95 -0.54 -3.42
C LYS A 403 24.19 -1.06 -4.84
N LYS A 404 24.83 -0.27 -5.70
CA LYS A 404 25.04 -0.61 -7.13
C LYS A 404 23.72 -0.91 -7.87
N ILE A 405 22.62 -0.31 -7.42
CA ILE A 405 21.33 -0.36 -8.10
C ILE A 405 21.31 0.82 -9.07
N ALA A 406 21.22 0.55 -10.37
CA ALA A 406 21.21 1.59 -11.39
C ALA A 406 19.76 1.87 -11.80
N PHE A 407 19.29 3.09 -11.63
CA PHE A 407 18.09 3.53 -12.34
C PHE A 407 18.48 3.90 -13.76
N GLY A 408 17.62 3.59 -14.74
CA GLY A 408 17.80 4.10 -16.09
C GLY A 408 17.94 5.63 -16.07
N THR A 409 18.79 6.18 -16.93
CA THR A 409 18.74 7.60 -17.25
C THR A 409 17.33 7.90 -17.76
N THR A 410 16.65 8.86 -17.13
CA THR A 410 15.51 9.50 -17.79
C THR A 410 16.07 10.05 -19.11
N PRO A 411 15.54 9.66 -20.29
CA PRO A 411 16.01 10.24 -21.55
C PRO A 411 15.79 11.75 -21.61
#